data_AF-A0A4W5RPA9-F1
#
_entry.id   AF-A0A4W5RPA9-F1
#
_cell.length_a   1.000
_cell.length_b   1.000
_cell.length_c   1.000
_cell.angle_alpha   90.00
_cell.angle_beta   90.00
_cell.angle_gamma   90.00
#
_symmetry.space_group_name_H-M   'P 1'
#
loop_
_entity.id
_entity.type
_entity.pdbx_description
1 polymer ?
#
loop_
_entity_poly.entity_id
_entity_poly.type
_entity_poly.pdbx_seq_one_letter_code
_entity_poly.pdbx_strand_id
1 'polypeptide(L)'
;MLRDQEDSGALSTRRVEILLTLMEDSEDLKAVFLKTLRSRLHSLLENHERNIPSPKYWVLTEASNINALQEGGTFTQTLWKKIQAVVTPILAQLVSVIDRDCNLDLLLDVNCGKEVKKLWLEIFGSNEMLDIPLVKVDPNSESETILVLSHITAERTMRSSMPFSWRIRDILDELMMQTQQRESK
;
A
#
# COMPACT_ATOMS: atom_id res chain seq x y z
N MET A 1 -1.77 -1.76 12.42
CA MET A 1 -1.90 -2.74 11.32
C MET A 1 -0.55 -3.09 10.72
N LEU A 2 0.32 -2.12 10.42
CA LEU A 2 1.67 -2.42 9.94
C LEU A 2 2.61 -2.78 11.09
N ARG A 3 3.50 -3.74 10.85
CA ARG A 3 4.57 -4.13 11.77
C ARG A 3 5.86 -4.32 11.00
N ASP A 4 6.91 -3.72 11.50
CA ASP A 4 8.28 -3.89 11.02
C ASP A 4 8.96 -5.00 11.86
N GLN A 5 9.86 -5.80 11.27
CA GLN A 5 10.34 -7.05 11.87
C GLN A 5 11.14 -6.85 13.18
N GLU A 6 11.97 -5.81 13.27
CA GLU A 6 12.84 -5.54 14.43
C GLU A 6 12.82 -4.08 14.89
N ASP A 7 11.87 -3.27 14.42
CA ASP A 7 11.80 -1.86 14.77
C ASP A 7 10.91 -1.59 15.99
N SER A 8 11.36 -0.68 16.87
CA SER A 8 10.66 -0.28 18.09
C SER A 8 9.48 0.69 17.85
N GLY A 9 9.08 0.89 16.59
CA GLY A 9 8.00 1.78 16.16
C GLY A 9 8.48 3.06 15.47
N ALA A 10 9.80 3.31 15.39
CA ALA A 10 10.35 4.49 14.74
C ALA A 10 10.04 4.55 13.23
N LEU A 11 10.09 3.41 12.53
CA LEU A 11 9.74 3.30 11.11
C LEU A 11 8.25 3.55 10.88
N SER A 12 7.40 3.07 11.79
CA SER A 12 5.96 3.33 11.73
C SER A 12 5.63 4.82 11.89
N THR A 13 6.27 5.51 12.85
CA THR A 13 6.12 6.96 13.01
C THR A 13 6.63 7.71 11.78
N ARG A 14 7.82 7.34 11.29
CA ARG A 14 8.42 7.94 10.09
C ARG A 14 7.53 7.81 8.86
N ARG A 15 6.95 6.62 8.64
CA ARG A 15 6.00 6.35 7.56
C ARG A 15 4.76 7.24 7.65
N VAL A 16 4.21 7.44 8.84
CA VAL A 16 3.07 8.35 9.05
C VAL A 16 3.46 9.78 8.70
N GLU A 17 4.62 10.27 9.16
CA GLU A 17 5.11 11.61 8.82
C GLU A 17 5.26 11.80 7.30
N ILE A 18 5.86 10.81 6.62
CA ILE A 18 6.05 10.85 5.17
C ILE A 18 4.70 10.88 4.45
N LEU A 19 3.78 9.99 4.80
CA LEU A 19 2.46 9.90 4.15
C LEU A 19 1.64 11.17 4.38
N LEU A 20 1.63 11.73 5.60
CA LEU A 20 0.96 13.00 5.88
C LEU A 20 1.53 14.12 5.00
N THR A 21 2.86 14.22 4.89
CA THR A 21 3.53 15.20 4.04
C THR A 21 3.19 15.04 2.56
N LEU A 22 3.15 13.80 2.06
CA LEU A 22 2.86 13.49 0.66
C LEU A 22 1.39 13.65 0.29
N MET A 23 0.48 13.58 1.27
CA MET A 23 -0.96 13.70 1.08
C MET A 23 -1.49 15.14 1.24
N GLU A 24 -0.64 16.10 1.59
CA GLU A 24 -0.97 17.51 1.57
C GLU A 24 -1.19 18.02 0.14
N ASP A 25 -2.27 18.78 -0.08
CA ASP A 25 -2.53 19.48 -1.35
C ASP A 25 -1.48 20.60 -1.55
N SER A 26 -0.39 20.27 -2.24
CA SER A 26 0.70 21.17 -2.64
C SER A 26 1.53 20.50 -3.74
N GLU A 27 2.52 21.22 -4.30
CA GLU A 27 3.58 20.81 -5.26
C GLU A 27 3.32 19.68 -6.27
N ASP A 28 3.84 19.82 -7.49
CA ASP A 28 3.64 18.84 -8.57
C ASP A 28 3.90 17.38 -8.17
N LEU A 29 4.92 17.11 -7.34
CA LEU A 29 5.22 15.74 -6.87
C LEU A 29 4.14 15.17 -5.96
N LYS A 30 3.70 15.91 -4.94
CA LYS A 30 2.69 15.45 -3.98
C LYS A 30 1.34 15.27 -4.66
N ALA A 31 0.99 16.18 -5.58
CA ALA A 31 -0.21 16.05 -6.41
C ALA A 31 -0.19 14.78 -7.27
N VAL A 32 0.95 14.45 -7.91
CA VAL A 32 1.11 13.21 -8.68
C VAL A 32 1.04 11.99 -7.76
N PHE A 33 1.71 12.02 -6.60
CA PHE A 33 1.64 10.93 -5.61
C PHE A 33 0.20 10.66 -5.18
N LEU A 34 -0.54 11.69 -4.76
CA LEU A 34 -1.91 11.57 -4.27
C LEU A 34 -2.85 11.07 -5.37
N LYS A 35 -2.68 11.55 -6.61
CA LYS A 35 -3.42 11.04 -7.78
C LYS A 35 -3.14 9.56 -8.02
N THR A 36 -1.87 9.16 -7.98
CA THR A 36 -1.47 7.76 -8.18
C THR A 36 -2.01 6.88 -7.04
N LEU A 37 -1.88 7.31 -5.78
CA LEU A 37 -2.42 6.59 -4.63
C LEU A 37 -3.93 6.37 -4.75
N ARG A 38 -4.70 7.40 -5.13
CA ARG A 38 -6.15 7.27 -5.37
C ARG A 38 -6.46 6.27 -6.49
N SER A 39 -5.73 6.32 -7.61
CA SER A 39 -5.90 5.39 -8.74
C SER A 39 -5.62 3.94 -8.34
N ARG A 40 -4.55 3.73 -7.56
CA ARG A 40 -4.17 2.41 -7.04
C ARG A 40 -5.19 1.87 -6.05
N LEU A 41 -5.63 2.71 -5.12
CA LEU A 41 -6.66 2.33 -4.14
C LEU A 41 -7.98 1.99 -4.82
N HIS A 42 -8.40 2.76 -5.83
CA HIS A 42 -9.58 2.47 -6.64
C HIS A 42 -9.50 1.08 -7.30
N SER A 43 -8.37 0.79 -7.97
CA SER A 43 -8.17 -0.51 -8.62
C SER A 43 -8.22 -1.69 -7.63
N LEU A 44 -7.68 -1.49 -6.42
CA LEU A 44 -7.73 -2.51 -5.36
C LEU A 44 -9.13 -2.70 -4.78
N LEU A 45 -9.88 -1.62 -4.59
CA LEU A 45 -11.27 -1.67 -4.17
C LEU A 45 -12.15 -2.36 -5.20
N GLU A 46 -12.00 -2.04 -6.49
CA GLU A 46 -12.72 -2.74 -7.57
C GLU A 46 -12.42 -4.24 -7.55
N ASN A 47 -11.16 -4.63 -7.36
CA ASN A 47 -10.82 -6.04 -7.27
C ASN A 47 -11.41 -6.72 -6.02
N HIS A 48 -11.43 -6.02 -4.89
CA HIS A 48 -12.04 -6.50 -3.65
C HIS A 48 -13.55 -6.71 -3.81
N GLU A 49 -14.26 -5.74 -4.42
CA GLU A 49 -15.69 -5.81 -4.67
C GLU A 49 -16.12 -6.99 -5.55
N ARG A 50 -15.25 -7.44 -6.49
CA ARG A 50 -15.52 -8.64 -7.31
C ARG A 50 -15.69 -9.92 -6.48
N ASN A 51 -15.15 -9.95 -5.27
CA ASN A 51 -15.18 -11.11 -4.39
C ASN A 51 -16.26 -11.02 -3.31
N ILE A 52 -17.00 -9.91 -3.24
CA ILE A 52 -18.03 -9.68 -2.23
C ILE A 52 -19.43 -9.95 -2.83
N PRO A 53 -20.32 -10.64 -2.11
CA PRO A 53 -21.72 -10.73 -2.50
C PRO A 53 -22.42 -9.36 -2.44
N SER A 54 -23.09 -8.97 -3.52
CA SER A 54 -23.99 -7.80 -3.52
C SER A 54 -23.32 -6.46 -3.12
N PRO A 55 -22.16 -6.08 -3.69
CA PRO A 55 -21.38 -4.91 -3.26
C PRO A 55 -22.17 -3.59 -3.37
N LYS A 56 -23.12 -3.51 -4.33
CA LYS A 56 -23.96 -2.32 -4.55
C LYS A 56 -24.93 -2.00 -3.41
N TYR A 57 -25.21 -2.96 -2.52
CA TYR A 57 -26.21 -2.82 -1.47
C TYR A 57 -25.60 -2.60 -0.08
N TRP A 58 -24.30 -2.33 0.02
CA TRP A 58 -23.60 -2.20 1.30
C TRP A 58 -24.22 -1.16 2.25
N VAL A 59 -24.77 -0.06 1.72
CA VAL A 59 -25.48 0.97 2.51
C VAL A 59 -26.75 0.41 3.14
N LEU A 60 -27.53 -0.38 2.39
CA LEU A 60 -28.75 -1.03 2.91
C LEU A 60 -28.39 -2.13 3.93
N THR A 61 -27.30 -2.85 3.69
CA THR A 61 -26.77 -3.84 4.62
C THR A 61 -26.42 -3.17 5.96
N GLU A 62 -25.72 -2.04 5.95
CA GLU A 62 -25.39 -1.31 7.18
C GLU A 62 -26.60 -0.64 7.84
N ALA A 63 -27.56 -0.14 7.06
CA ALA A 63 -28.80 0.40 7.60
C ALA A 63 -29.65 -0.67 8.32
N SER A 64 -29.45 -1.94 8.00
CA SER A 64 -30.13 -3.08 8.64
C SER A 64 -29.32 -3.71 9.78
N ASN A 65 -28.10 -3.22 10.03
CA ASN A 65 -27.19 -3.76 11.04
C ASN A 65 -27.33 -2.98 12.35
N ILE A 66 -28.17 -3.49 13.27
CA ILE A 66 -28.47 -2.83 14.55
C ILE A 66 -27.20 -2.61 15.39
N ASN A 67 -26.28 -3.58 15.40
CA ASN A 67 -25.03 -3.47 16.17
C ASN A 67 -24.16 -2.34 15.64
N ALA A 68 -23.95 -2.29 14.32
CA ALA A 68 -23.16 -1.22 13.70
C ALA A 68 -23.80 0.17 13.92
N LEU A 69 -25.14 0.27 13.85
CA LEU A 69 -25.87 1.50 14.15
C LEU A 69 -25.70 1.94 15.60
N GLN A 70 -25.74 1.00 16.56
CA GLN A 70 -25.53 1.28 17.98
C GLN A 70 -24.08 1.73 18.25
N GLU A 71 -23.09 1.04 17.68
CA GLU A 71 -21.67 1.41 17.81
C GLU A 71 -21.34 2.75 17.13
N GLY A 72 -22.00 3.06 16.02
CA GLY A 72 -21.83 4.30 15.28
C GLY A 72 -22.57 5.48 15.89
N GLY A 73 -23.66 5.23 16.62
CA GLY A 73 -24.55 6.24 17.23
C GLY A 73 -25.41 7.02 16.21
N THR A 74 -24.85 7.37 15.06
CA THR A 74 -25.57 7.97 13.92
C THR A 74 -25.34 7.17 12.65
N PHE A 75 -26.28 7.27 11.69
CA PHE A 75 -26.13 6.57 10.42
C PHE A 75 -24.88 7.02 9.64
N THR A 76 -24.58 8.31 9.60
CA THR A 76 -23.36 8.83 8.96
C THR A 76 -22.08 8.24 9.55
N GLN A 77 -22.00 8.16 10.89
CA GLN A 77 -20.83 7.56 11.55
C GLN A 77 -20.75 6.05 11.33
N THR A 78 -21.90 5.38 11.24
CA THR A 78 -21.96 3.95 10.89
C THR A 78 -21.41 3.69 9.49
N LEU A 79 -21.85 4.48 8.50
CA LEU A 79 -21.33 4.38 7.13
C LEU A 79 -19.85 4.73 7.05
N TRP A 80 -19.41 5.75 7.79
CA TRP A 80 -17.99 6.12 7.83
C TRP A 80 -17.12 5.00 8.41
N LYS A 81 -17.53 4.39 9.54
CA LYS A 81 -16.86 3.22 10.11
C LYS A 81 -16.81 2.05 9.13
N LYS A 82 -17.89 1.81 8.38
CA LYS A 82 -17.91 0.77 7.35
C LYS A 82 -16.89 1.04 6.24
N ILE A 83 -16.83 2.28 5.73
CA ILE A 83 -15.82 2.67 4.75
C ILE A 83 -14.41 2.47 5.31
N GLN A 84 -14.17 2.88 6.55
CA GLN A 84 -12.87 2.66 7.21
C GLN A 84 -12.54 1.17 7.33
N ALA A 85 -13.48 0.31 7.72
CA ALA A 85 -13.26 -1.12 7.85
C ALA A 85 -12.84 -1.79 6.53
N VAL A 86 -13.32 -1.28 5.38
CA VAL A 86 -12.96 -1.80 4.05
C VAL A 86 -11.65 -1.16 3.54
N VAL A 87 -11.51 0.16 3.65
CA VAL A 87 -10.40 0.90 3.04
C VAL A 87 -9.10 0.75 3.83
N THR A 88 -9.16 0.73 5.16
CA THR A 88 -7.97 0.68 6.03
C THR A 88 -7.07 -0.54 5.77
N PRO A 89 -7.57 -1.79 5.72
CA PRO A 89 -6.70 -2.94 5.43
C PRO A 89 -6.07 -2.89 4.04
N ILE A 90 -6.82 -2.43 3.03
CA ILE A 90 -6.34 -2.30 1.65
C ILE A 90 -5.25 -1.24 1.57
N LEU A 91 -5.46 -0.08 2.19
CA LEU A 91 -4.47 0.99 2.27
C LEU A 91 -3.22 0.52 3.03
N ALA A 92 -3.38 -0.19 4.15
CA ALA A 92 -2.27 -0.74 4.90
C ALA A 92 -1.43 -1.70 4.04
N GLN A 93 -2.07 -2.61 3.30
CA GLN A 93 -1.36 -3.52 2.40
C GLN A 93 -0.65 -2.81 1.25
N LEU A 94 -1.26 -1.78 0.67
CA LEU A 94 -0.59 -0.97 -0.34
C LEU A 94 0.66 -0.30 0.28
N VAL A 95 0.52 0.27 1.47
CA VAL A 95 1.62 0.94 2.19
C VAL A 95 2.74 -0.05 2.55
N SER A 96 2.41 -1.28 2.96
CA SER A 96 3.43 -2.29 3.31
C SER A 96 4.30 -2.68 2.12
N VAL A 97 3.75 -2.64 0.90
CA VAL A 97 4.50 -2.92 -0.33
C VAL A 97 5.34 -1.72 -0.74
N ILE A 98 4.76 -0.51 -0.75
CA ILE A 98 5.49 0.68 -1.23
C ILE A 98 6.52 1.20 -0.25
N ASP A 99 6.46 0.82 1.03
CA ASP A 99 7.45 1.22 2.03
C ASP A 99 8.49 0.13 2.34
N ARG A 100 8.46 -0.99 1.61
CA ARG A 100 9.51 -2.03 1.72
C ARG A 100 10.89 -1.42 1.54
N ASP A 101 11.82 -1.77 2.43
CA ASP A 101 13.19 -1.20 2.47
C ASP A 101 13.22 0.34 2.57
N CYS A 102 12.28 0.92 3.32
CA CYS A 102 12.12 2.37 3.53
C CYS A 102 11.97 3.14 2.20
N ASN A 103 11.31 2.56 1.20
CA ASN A 103 11.27 3.15 -0.14
C ASN A 103 10.59 4.52 -0.19
N LEU A 104 9.66 4.82 0.74
CA LEU A 104 8.99 6.12 0.81
C LEU A 104 9.95 7.27 1.14
N ASP A 105 11.06 7.01 1.86
CA ASP A 105 12.05 8.04 2.17
C ASP A 105 12.63 8.69 0.90
N LEU A 106 12.71 7.95 -0.22
CA LEU A 106 13.20 8.47 -1.50
C LEU A 106 12.41 9.67 -2.02
N LEU A 107 11.11 9.76 -1.71
CA LEU A 107 10.27 10.85 -2.18
C LEU A 107 10.53 12.17 -1.44
N LEU A 108 10.92 12.11 -0.17
CA LEU A 108 11.19 13.27 0.66
C LEU A 108 12.69 13.57 0.84
N ASP A 109 13.58 12.66 0.45
CA ASP A 109 15.02 12.91 0.47
C ASP A 109 15.39 14.05 -0.50
N VAL A 110 16.06 15.06 0.03
CA VAL A 110 16.54 16.23 -0.72
C VAL A 110 17.74 15.90 -1.60
N ASN A 111 18.47 14.83 -1.28
CA ASN A 111 19.61 14.36 -2.06
C ASN A 111 19.17 13.46 -3.23
N CYS A 112 17.91 13.01 -3.22
CA CYS A 112 17.33 12.19 -4.26
C CYS A 112 16.94 13.03 -5.48
N GLY A 113 17.54 12.73 -6.63
CA GLY A 113 17.30 13.47 -7.88
C GLY A 113 15.86 13.34 -8.39
N LYS A 114 15.39 14.35 -9.13
CA LYS A 114 14.01 14.39 -9.68
C LYS A 114 13.67 13.16 -10.52
N GLU A 115 14.62 12.64 -11.30
CA GLU A 115 14.42 11.44 -12.13
C GLU A 115 14.18 10.18 -11.29
N VAL A 116 14.80 10.08 -10.12
CA VAL A 116 14.59 8.95 -9.20
C VAL A 116 13.17 8.99 -8.62
N LYS A 117 12.70 10.17 -8.22
CA LYS A 117 11.33 10.37 -7.73
C LYS A 117 10.29 10.14 -8.83
N LYS A 118 10.60 10.54 -10.07
CA LYS A 118 9.78 10.27 -11.25
C LYS A 118 9.67 8.77 -11.51
N LEU A 119 10.81 8.05 -11.54
CA LEU A 119 10.83 6.59 -11.69
C LEU A 119 10.02 5.90 -10.57
N TRP A 120 10.13 6.39 -9.33
CA TRP A 120 9.33 5.89 -8.22
C TRP A 120 7.83 5.98 -8.52
N LEU A 121 7.36 7.15 -8.97
CA LEU A 121 5.94 7.38 -9.29
C LEU A 121 5.48 6.58 -10.51
N GLU A 122 6.34 6.38 -11.51
CA GLU A 122 6.06 5.56 -12.69
C GLU A 122 5.90 4.08 -12.33
N ILE A 123 6.80 3.52 -11.52
CA ILE A 123 6.69 2.13 -11.03
C ILE A 123 5.46 1.98 -10.15
N PHE A 124 5.24 2.88 -9.19
CA PHE A 124 4.08 2.83 -8.31
C PHE A 124 2.75 2.93 -9.08
N GLY A 125 2.72 3.72 -10.15
CA GLY A 125 1.54 3.89 -10.99
C GLY A 125 1.21 2.69 -11.89
N SER A 126 2.14 1.75 -12.08
CA SER A 126 1.95 0.62 -12.98
C SER A 126 1.48 -0.64 -12.24
N ASN A 127 0.29 -1.14 -12.59
CA ASN A 127 -0.23 -2.42 -12.09
C ASN A 127 0.59 -3.62 -12.60
N GLU A 128 1.32 -3.47 -13.70
CA GLU A 128 2.18 -4.51 -14.27
C GLU A 128 3.54 -4.57 -13.57
N MET A 129 4.10 -3.41 -13.24
CA MET A 129 5.41 -3.33 -12.59
C MET A 129 5.32 -3.67 -11.11
N LEU A 130 4.29 -3.19 -10.42
CA LEU A 130 4.12 -3.38 -8.99
C LEU A 130 2.74 -4.00 -8.71
N ASP A 131 2.71 -5.29 -8.41
CA ASP A 131 1.50 -5.95 -7.93
C ASP A 131 1.31 -5.70 -6.43
N ILE A 132 0.07 -5.51 -6.00
CA ILE A 132 -0.31 -5.40 -4.58
C ILE A 132 -1.19 -6.60 -4.26
N PRO A 133 -0.66 -7.60 -3.52
CA PRO A 133 -1.45 -8.75 -3.13
C PRO A 133 -2.71 -8.32 -2.39
N LEU A 134 -3.88 -8.88 -2.74
CA LEU A 134 -5.08 -8.59 -1.97
C LEU A 134 -4.95 -9.20 -0.57
N VAL A 135 -5.23 -8.38 0.44
CA VAL A 135 -5.53 -8.89 1.77
C VAL A 135 -6.83 -9.68 1.67
N LYS A 136 -6.81 -10.95 2.11
CA LYS A 136 -8.04 -11.64 2.46
C LYS A 136 -8.55 -11.00 3.74
N VAL A 137 -9.29 -9.91 3.61
CA VAL A 137 -9.91 -9.26 4.77
C VAL A 137 -10.95 -10.23 5.30
N ASP A 138 -10.61 -10.97 6.37
CA ASP A 138 -11.61 -11.65 7.17
C ASP A 138 -12.32 -10.58 8.01
N PRO A 139 -13.60 -10.29 7.75
CA PRO A 139 -14.33 -9.27 8.50
C PRO A 139 -14.46 -9.61 10.00
N ASN A 140 -14.16 -10.84 10.42
CA ASN A 140 -14.17 -11.27 11.82
C ASN A 140 -12.79 -11.25 12.49
N SER A 141 -11.71 -10.97 11.76
CA SER A 141 -10.36 -10.94 12.31
C SER A 141 -9.94 -9.51 12.65
N GLU A 142 -10.21 -9.08 13.90
CA GLU A 142 -9.95 -7.70 14.35
C GLU A 142 -8.47 -7.29 14.44
N SER A 143 -7.50 -8.11 14.03
CA SER A 143 -6.07 -7.80 14.27
C SER A 143 -5.08 -8.54 13.36
N GLU A 144 -5.35 -8.63 12.06
CA GLU A 144 -4.31 -9.14 11.16
C GLU A 144 -3.22 -8.06 10.96
N THR A 145 -2.07 -8.28 11.60
CA THR A 145 -0.89 -7.42 11.43
C THR A 145 -0.20 -7.74 10.11
N ILE A 146 0.00 -6.73 9.28
CA ILE A 146 0.68 -6.83 7.99
C ILE A 146 2.16 -6.52 8.22
N LEU A 147 3.02 -7.48 7.90
CA LEU A 147 4.46 -7.29 7.97
C LEU A 147 4.92 -6.41 6.80
N VAL A 148 5.65 -5.34 7.12
CA VAL A 148 6.40 -4.57 6.13
C VAL A 148 7.72 -5.30 5.94
N LEU A 149 7.88 -5.93 4.78
CA LEU A 149 9.10 -6.68 4.48
C LEU A 149 10.27 -5.71 4.36
N SER A 150 11.41 -6.08 4.92
CA SER A 150 12.66 -5.38 4.74
C SER A 150 13.84 -6.34 4.71
N HIS A 151 14.84 -6.02 3.91
CA HIS A 151 16.12 -6.68 3.96
C HIS A 151 16.91 -6.12 5.15
N ILE A 152 17.53 -7.01 5.92
CA ILE A 152 18.35 -6.63 7.07
C ILE A 152 19.82 -6.66 6.64
N THR A 153 20.52 -5.54 6.86
CA THR A 153 21.97 -5.44 6.65
C THR A 153 22.61 -4.97 7.94
N ALA A 154 23.50 -5.77 8.52
CA ALA A 154 24.27 -5.44 9.74
C ALA A 154 23.38 -4.90 10.89
N GLU A 155 22.33 -5.64 11.25
CA GLU A 155 21.39 -5.32 12.35
C GLU A 155 20.59 -4.01 12.17
N ARG A 156 20.52 -3.48 10.94
CA ARG A 156 19.67 -2.34 10.60
C ARG A 156 18.81 -2.65 9.37
N THR A 157 17.60 -2.12 9.38
CA THR A 157 16.72 -2.08 8.21
C THR A 157 17.45 -1.40 7.05
N MET A 158 17.56 -2.10 5.92
CA MET A 158 18.12 -1.55 4.70
C MET A 158 17.27 -0.37 4.23
N ARG A 159 17.93 0.72 3.85
CA ARG A 159 17.29 1.86 3.18
C ARG A 159 17.63 1.82 1.70
N SER A 160 16.61 1.75 0.86
CA SER A 160 16.83 1.68 -0.58
C SER A 160 17.31 3.02 -1.12
N SER A 161 18.32 2.98 -1.99
CA SER A 161 18.76 4.12 -2.81
C SER A 161 18.10 4.14 -4.20
N MET A 162 17.46 3.03 -4.59
CA MET A 162 16.77 2.86 -5.87
C MET A 162 15.27 2.59 -5.65
N PRO A 163 14.36 3.22 -6.42
CA PRO A 163 12.93 2.95 -6.32
C PRO A 163 12.65 1.47 -6.58
N PHE A 164 11.91 0.83 -5.67
CA PHE A 164 11.48 -0.57 -5.79
C PHE A 164 12.60 -1.55 -6.21
N SER A 165 13.80 -1.38 -5.65
CA SER A 165 15.01 -2.17 -5.98
C SER A 165 14.75 -3.68 -5.94
N TRP A 166 13.99 -4.14 -4.96
CA TRP A 166 13.56 -5.53 -4.84
C TRP A 166 12.75 -5.99 -6.05
N ARG A 167 11.81 -5.18 -6.54
CA ARG A 167 10.97 -5.56 -7.69
C ARG A 167 11.76 -5.54 -8.99
N ILE A 168 12.63 -4.55 -9.16
CA ILE A 168 13.50 -4.46 -10.33
C ILE A 168 14.41 -5.68 -10.41
N ARG A 169 14.98 -6.10 -9.28
CA ARG A 169 15.76 -7.35 -9.20
C ARG A 169 14.90 -8.54 -9.61
N ASP A 170 13.70 -8.69 -9.05
CA ASP A 170 12.82 -9.83 -9.35
C ASP A 170 12.47 -9.88 -10.86
N ILE A 171 12.21 -8.73 -11.52
CA ILE A 171 11.99 -8.65 -12.97
C ILE A 171 13.23 -9.08 -13.76
N LEU A 172 14.42 -8.63 -13.36
CA LEU A 172 15.67 -9.01 -14.03
C LEU A 172 15.93 -10.51 -13.91
N ASP A 173 15.69 -11.09 -12.74
CA ASP A 173 15.84 -12.53 -12.49
C ASP A 173 14.85 -13.34 -13.36
N GLU A 174 13.59 -12.90 -13.46
CA GLU A 174 12.58 -13.51 -14.34
C GLU A 174 13.03 -13.49 -15.81
N LEU A 175 13.55 -12.35 -16.30
CA LEU A 175 14.05 -12.21 -17.66
C LEU A 175 15.27 -13.10 -17.93
N MET A 176 16.22 -13.18 -16.98
CA MET A 176 17.40 -14.02 -17.08
C MET A 176 17.04 -15.52 -17.14
N MET A 177 16.05 -15.96 -16.36
CA MET A 177 15.59 -17.36 -16.45
C MET A 177 14.96 -17.66 -17.81
N GLN A 178 14.19 -16.71 -18.38
CA GLN A 178 13.57 -16.89 -19.70
C GLN A 178 14.60 -16.98 -20.83
N THR A 179 15.68 -16.20 -20.79
CA THR A 179 16.73 -16.26 -21.80
C THR A 179 17.49 -17.58 -21.74
N GLN A 180 17.86 -18.05 -20.55
CA GLN A 180 18.54 -19.34 -20.36
C GLN A 180 17.71 -20.53 -20.87
N GLN A 181 16.39 -20.51 -20.65
CA GLN A 181 15.49 -21.56 -21.15
C GLN A 181 15.38 -21.57 -22.68
N ARG A 182 15.47 -20.40 -23.33
CA ARG A 182 15.45 -20.29 -24.80
C ARG A 182 16.76 -20.76 -25.43
N GLU A 183 17.89 -20.51 -24.78
CA GLU A 183 19.21 -20.93 -25.27
C GLU A 183 19.46 -22.43 -25.09
N SER A 184 18.76 -23.08 -24.16
CA SER A 184 18.85 -24.53 -23.91
C SER A 184 17.97 -25.38 -24.83
N LYS A 185 17.33 -24.78 -25.85
CA LYS A 185 16.33 -25.40 -26.72
C LYS A 185 16.74 -25.29 -28.19
#